data_AF-A0A962WE53-F1
#
_entry.id   AF-A0A962WE53-F1
#
_cell.length_a   1.000
_cell.length_b   1.000
_cell.length_c   1.000
_cell.angle_alpha   90.00
_cell.angle_beta   90.00
_cell.angle_gamma   90.00
#
_symmetry.space_group_name_H-M   'P 1'
#
loop_
_entity.id
_entity.type
_entity.pdbx_description
1 polymer ?
#
loop_
_entity_poly.entity_id
_entity_poly.type
_entity_poly.pdbx_seq_one_letter_code
_entity_poly.pdbx_strand_id
1 'polypeptide(L)'
;MFRHLFLNFRSFVYSLLVHVAAVLLLIVSFEGSVYTPRSAAPKVEPIKAQAISEREVMAQIERIKQKEVAKAEEKKASEEQLAAMRAEAERLAKQRTAEDARLAELRKQRERESKEAEVKRAADAKRQAELAAKREAEAKAAEAVKRQEAQQLAELKRQQQELRAQQKTEAERLAELKKTQVTETEKLEALKAEQAEKNERLKATEAVEERRRTELEKLEEQRRARAEELAALEVEKAAEAERISQAIAQAREEKARLEKERAAEAKRVAELKAKREEEERRRQEADQRKQMELALEDELAAETQRLKSSRQRQLDSLRLQYIAAIRDKVERVWTNPGKPGADLQCSVLVSQIPGGEVVDVRVSECNGDSVFQRSVESAVRKASPLPTAPDPELFERQIQFVFKPKN
;
A
#
# COMPACT_ATOMS: atom_id res chain seq x y z
N MET A 1 -31.65 47.27 14.41
CA MET A 1 -32.01 47.52 12.99
C MET A 1 -30.89 48.25 12.24
N PHE A 2 -29.60 47.88 12.45
CA PHE A 2 -28.44 48.61 11.87
C PHE A 2 -27.30 47.67 11.40
N ARG A 3 -27.63 46.47 10.88
CA ARG A 3 -26.61 45.50 10.43
C ARG A 3 -26.62 45.21 8.92
N HIS A 4 -27.56 45.82 8.17
CA HIS A 4 -27.64 45.70 6.71
C HIS A 4 -27.03 46.88 5.93
N LEU A 5 -26.59 47.94 6.61
CA LEU A 5 -26.03 49.14 5.95
C LEU A 5 -24.57 48.95 5.48
N PHE A 6 -23.81 48.01 6.04
CA PHE A 6 -22.38 47.85 5.72
C PHE A 6 -22.07 46.96 4.51
N LEU A 7 -23.01 46.10 4.05
CA LEU A 7 -22.77 45.26 2.87
C LEU A 7 -22.93 46.02 1.54
N ASN A 8 -23.75 47.06 1.49
CA ASN A 8 -24.00 47.83 0.26
C ASN A 8 -23.00 48.97 0.04
N PHE A 9 -22.17 49.31 1.02
CA PHE A 9 -21.18 50.38 0.89
C PHE A 9 -20.12 50.04 -0.17
N ARG A 10 -19.70 48.77 -0.26
CA ARG A 10 -18.74 48.32 -1.28
C ARG A 10 -19.32 48.47 -2.69
N SER A 11 -20.58 48.09 -2.90
CA SER A 11 -21.27 48.22 -4.18
C SER A 11 -21.49 49.69 -4.58
N PHE A 12 -21.76 50.57 -3.62
CA PHE A 12 -21.85 52.01 -3.85
C PHE A 12 -20.49 52.59 -4.28
N VAL A 13 -19.40 52.19 -3.61
CA VAL A 13 -18.03 52.61 -3.98
C VAL A 13 -17.64 52.10 -5.37
N TYR A 14 -17.96 50.85 -5.71
CA TYR A 14 -17.69 50.31 -7.05
C TYR A 14 -18.51 51.02 -8.14
N SER A 15 -19.78 51.32 -7.89
CA SER A 15 -20.61 52.09 -8.82
C SER A 15 -20.04 53.51 -9.04
N LEU A 16 -19.66 54.19 -7.95
CA LEU A 16 -19.06 55.52 -8.02
C LEU A 16 -17.76 55.52 -8.83
N LEU A 17 -16.89 54.52 -8.61
CA LEU A 17 -15.63 54.36 -9.36
C LEU A 17 -15.86 54.15 -10.86
N VAL A 18 -16.85 53.34 -11.24
CA VAL A 18 -17.19 53.09 -12.65
C VAL A 18 -17.70 54.37 -13.32
N HIS A 19 -18.54 55.15 -12.64
CA HIS A 19 -19.05 56.42 -13.18
C HIS A 19 -17.93 57.46 -13.32
N VAL A 20 -17.01 57.56 -12.35
CA VAL A 20 -15.85 58.47 -12.44
C VAL A 20 -14.93 58.07 -13.60
N ALA A 21 -14.69 56.77 -13.80
CA ALA A 21 -13.91 56.28 -14.93
C ALA A 21 -14.58 56.60 -16.29
N ALA A 22 -15.91 56.46 -16.38
CA ALA A 22 -16.66 56.79 -17.60
C ALA A 22 -16.62 58.29 -17.92
N VAL A 23 -16.71 59.16 -16.90
CA VAL A 23 -16.60 60.62 -17.08
C VAL A 23 -15.19 61.02 -17.52
N LEU A 24 -14.14 60.43 -16.93
CA LEU A 24 -12.76 60.67 -17.35
C LEU A 24 -12.52 60.24 -18.81
N LEU A 25 -13.09 59.11 -19.22
CA LEU A 25 -12.98 58.62 -20.60
C LEU A 25 -13.69 59.56 -21.59
N LEU A 26 -14.84 60.13 -21.19
CA LEU A 26 -15.59 61.11 -22.00
C LEU A 26 -14.83 62.44 -22.16
N ILE A 27 -14.11 62.90 -21.13
CA ILE A 27 -13.27 64.10 -21.19
C ILE A 27 -12.10 63.91 -22.15
N VAL A 28 -11.48 62.72 -22.16
CA VAL A 28 -10.37 62.40 -23.09
C VAL A 28 -10.87 62.26 -24.54
N SER A 29 -12.11 61.83 -24.76
CA SER A 29 -12.68 61.71 -26.10
C SER A 29 -13.23 63.02 -26.70
N PHE A 30 -13.20 64.14 -25.97
CA PHE A 30 -13.57 65.45 -26.50
C PHE A 30 -12.37 66.15 -27.14
N GLU A 31 -11.86 65.57 -28.22
CA GLU A 31 -10.90 66.23 -29.11
C GLU A 31 -11.67 67.33 -29.86
N GLY A 32 -11.55 68.57 -29.39
CA GLY A 32 -12.19 69.74 -29.97
C GLY A 32 -11.82 69.91 -31.44
N SER A 33 -12.81 69.75 -32.32
CA SER A 33 -12.75 70.20 -33.71
C SER A 33 -12.64 71.72 -33.74
N VAL A 34 -11.40 72.23 -33.63
CA VAL A 34 -11.08 73.63 -33.88
C VAL A 34 -11.20 73.87 -35.38
N TYR A 35 -12.33 74.44 -35.78
CA TYR A 35 -12.57 74.90 -37.13
C TYR A 35 -11.73 76.16 -37.39
N THR A 36 -10.53 76.00 -37.96
CA THR A 36 -9.73 77.13 -38.45
C THR A 36 -10.29 77.59 -39.80
N PRO A 37 -10.64 78.87 -39.99
CA PRO A 37 -11.05 79.37 -41.29
C PRO A 37 -9.85 79.34 -42.27
N ARG A 38 -10.07 78.75 -43.45
CA ARG A 38 -9.11 78.69 -44.55
C ARG A 38 -8.89 80.09 -45.12
N SER A 39 -7.81 80.75 -44.69
CA SER A 39 -7.32 81.99 -45.29
C SER A 39 -5.80 81.96 -45.41
N ALA A 40 -5.34 81.71 -46.64
CA ALA A 40 -4.14 82.25 -47.27
C ALA A 40 -3.88 81.40 -48.52
N ALA A 41 -3.97 82.02 -49.70
CA ALA A 41 -3.54 81.40 -50.94
C ALA A 41 -2.07 80.95 -50.81
N PRO A 42 -1.71 79.72 -51.23
CA PRO A 42 -0.32 79.30 -51.22
C PRO A 42 0.44 80.17 -52.24
N LYS A 43 1.43 80.93 -51.76
CA LYS A 43 2.48 81.48 -52.63
C LYS A 43 3.17 80.27 -53.26
N VAL A 44 2.91 80.07 -54.55
CA VAL A 44 3.54 79.03 -55.35
C VAL A 44 5.02 79.41 -55.46
N GLU A 45 5.87 78.78 -54.65
CA GLU A 45 7.29 78.72 -54.97
C GLU A 45 7.43 78.02 -56.33
N PRO A 46 8.17 78.59 -57.29
CA PRO A 46 8.30 77.98 -58.60
C PRO A 46 8.87 76.57 -58.45
N ILE A 47 8.10 75.59 -58.90
CA ILE A 47 8.48 74.18 -58.94
C ILE A 47 9.75 74.11 -59.78
N LYS A 48 10.90 73.97 -59.12
CA LYS A 48 12.16 73.67 -59.78
C LYS A 48 12.01 72.28 -60.40
N ALA A 49 11.72 72.23 -61.69
CA ALA A 49 11.68 70.99 -62.46
C ALA A 49 13.11 70.41 -62.51
N GLN A 50 13.44 69.59 -61.52
CA GLN A 50 14.60 68.71 -61.61
C GLN A 50 14.24 67.60 -62.60
N ALA A 51 15.08 67.41 -63.62
CA ALA A 51 14.96 66.29 -64.55
C ALA A 51 15.22 64.99 -63.79
N ILE A 52 14.16 64.36 -63.29
CA ILE A 52 14.27 63.07 -62.60
C ILE A 52 14.56 62.01 -63.66
N SER A 53 15.66 61.29 -63.49
CA SER A 53 16.03 60.24 -64.46
C SER A 53 15.03 59.08 -64.36
N GLU A 54 14.49 58.66 -65.51
CA GLU A 54 13.52 57.55 -65.60
C GLU A 54 14.04 56.26 -64.96
N ARG A 55 15.35 56.00 -65.05
CA ARG A 55 16.02 54.85 -64.41
C ARG A 55 15.93 54.89 -62.89
N GLU A 56 16.03 56.06 -62.28
CA GLU A 56 15.99 56.21 -60.84
C GLU A 56 14.57 56.04 -60.28
N VAL A 57 13.56 56.53 -61.02
CA VAL A 57 12.15 56.26 -60.71
C VAL A 57 11.84 54.77 -60.80
N MET A 58 12.28 54.10 -61.87
CA MET A 58 12.09 52.65 -62.01
C MET A 58 12.80 51.85 -60.92
N ALA A 59 14.04 52.23 -60.55
CA ALA A 59 14.76 51.62 -59.44
C ALA A 59 14.07 51.84 -58.08
N GLN A 60 13.45 53.02 -57.86
CA GLN A 60 12.66 53.27 -56.66
C GLN A 60 11.37 52.44 -56.62
N ILE A 61 10.68 52.29 -57.74
CA ILE A 61 9.48 51.43 -57.86
C ILE A 61 9.85 49.98 -57.56
N GLU A 62 10.98 49.49 -58.08
CA GLU A 62 11.44 48.12 -57.82
C GLU A 62 11.83 47.93 -56.34
N ARG A 63 12.48 48.91 -55.70
CA ARG A 63 12.73 48.89 -54.25
C ARG A 63 11.45 48.91 -53.43
N ILE A 64 10.43 49.66 -53.85
CA ILE A 64 9.13 49.70 -53.17
C ILE A 64 8.46 48.32 -53.30
N LYS A 65 8.44 47.73 -54.50
CA LYS A 65 7.92 46.37 -54.73
C LYS A 65 8.65 45.33 -53.90
N GLN A 66 9.98 45.37 -53.85
CA GLN A 66 10.79 44.46 -53.03
C GLN A 66 10.50 44.63 -51.52
N LYS A 67 10.32 45.87 -51.04
CA LYS A 67 9.93 46.15 -49.66
C LYS A 67 8.51 45.65 -49.35
N GLU A 68 7.57 45.75 -50.29
CA GLU A 68 6.23 45.22 -50.11
C GLU A 68 6.21 43.69 -50.08
N VAL A 69 6.99 43.03 -50.93
CA VAL A 69 7.17 41.57 -50.91
C VAL A 69 7.82 41.14 -49.59
N ALA A 70 8.91 41.79 -49.16
CA ALA A 70 9.57 41.48 -47.90
C ALA A 70 8.64 41.67 -46.69
N LYS A 71 7.84 42.75 -46.67
CA LYS A 71 6.81 42.97 -45.63
C LYS A 71 5.71 41.91 -45.67
N ALA A 72 5.30 41.46 -46.85
CA ALA A 72 4.30 40.40 -46.99
C ALA A 72 4.84 39.05 -46.50
N GLU A 73 6.10 38.73 -46.79
CA GLU A 73 6.78 37.53 -46.30
C GLU A 73 6.99 37.56 -44.78
N GLU A 74 7.42 38.70 -44.22
CA GLU A 74 7.57 38.89 -42.77
C GLU A 74 6.22 38.76 -42.05
N LYS A 75 5.15 39.37 -42.60
CA LYS A 75 3.80 39.23 -42.07
C LYS A 75 3.33 37.77 -42.10
N LYS A 76 3.57 37.05 -43.20
CA LYS A 76 3.22 35.63 -43.33
C LYS A 76 4.00 34.78 -42.32
N ALA A 77 5.30 35.01 -42.16
CA ALA A 77 6.14 34.32 -41.18
C ALA A 77 5.66 34.59 -39.74
N SER A 78 5.29 35.84 -39.42
CA SER A 78 4.73 36.20 -38.12
C SER A 78 3.37 35.54 -37.86
N GLU A 79 2.50 35.46 -38.86
CA GLU A 79 1.20 34.77 -38.77
C GLU A 79 1.38 33.25 -38.58
N GLU A 80 2.33 32.64 -39.29
CA GLU A 80 2.68 31.21 -39.13
C GLU A 80 3.27 30.93 -37.74
N GLN A 81 4.17 31.79 -37.24
CA GLN A 81 4.69 31.68 -35.87
C GLN A 81 3.58 31.80 -34.82
N LEU A 82 2.66 32.75 -34.98
CA LEU A 82 1.52 32.91 -34.08
C LEU A 82 0.57 31.69 -34.13
N ALA A 83 0.33 31.13 -35.32
CA ALA A 83 -0.45 29.91 -35.49
C ALA A 83 0.22 28.70 -34.82
N ALA A 84 1.54 28.56 -34.97
CA ALA A 84 2.33 27.51 -34.32
C ALA A 84 2.27 27.61 -32.79
N MET A 85 2.48 28.82 -32.23
CA MET A 85 2.37 29.05 -30.79
C MET A 85 0.96 28.74 -30.25
N ARG A 86 -0.10 29.11 -30.99
CA ARG A 86 -1.48 28.80 -30.61
C ARG A 86 -1.75 27.29 -30.62
N ALA A 87 -1.26 26.59 -31.64
CA ALA A 87 -1.38 25.13 -31.73
C ALA A 87 -0.63 24.43 -30.60
N GLU A 88 0.57 24.91 -30.24
CA GLU A 88 1.33 24.39 -29.10
C GLU A 88 0.61 24.65 -27.78
N ALA A 89 0.10 25.86 -27.56
CA ALA A 89 -0.69 26.22 -26.38
C ALA A 89 -1.95 25.34 -26.24
N GLU A 90 -2.67 25.10 -27.34
CA GLU A 90 -3.82 24.20 -27.35
C GLU A 90 -3.41 22.75 -27.03
N ARG A 91 -2.29 22.28 -27.57
CA ARG A 91 -1.77 20.93 -27.29
C ARG A 91 -1.40 20.77 -25.82
N LEU A 92 -0.74 21.76 -25.23
CA LEU A 92 -0.41 21.79 -23.81
C LEU A 92 -1.67 21.86 -22.94
N ALA A 93 -2.67 22.65 -23.33
CA ALA A 93 -3.95 22.71 -22.62
C ALA A 93 -4.65 21.34 -22.63
N LYS A 94 -4.69 20.65 -23.78
CA LYS A 94 -5.23 19.28 -23.90
C LYS A 94 -4.45 18.26 -23.06
N GLN A 95 -3.13 18.40 -22.98
CA GLN A 95 -2.30 17.53 -22.14
C GLN A 95 -2.61 17.73 -20.65
N ARG A 96 -2.71 18.98 -20.19
CA ARG A 96 -3.06 19.30 -18.80
C ARG A 96 -4.44 18.77 -18.42
N THR A 97 -5.45 18.97 -19.27
CA THR A 97 -6.80 18.45 -18.98
C THR A 97 -6.85 16.92 -18.98
N ALA A 98 -6.10 16.26 -19.85
CA ALA A 98 -5.97 14.80 -19.84
C ALA A 98 -5.24 14.30 -18.58
N GLU A 99 -4.21 15.00 -18.12
CA GLU A 99 -3.50 14.70 -16.88
C GLU A 99 -4.39 14.89 -15.66
N ASP A 100 -5.11 16.01 -15.57
CA ASP A 100 -6.07 16.29 -14.49
C ASP A 100 -7.19 15.24 -14.45
N ALA A 101 -7.69 14.81 -15.62
CA ALA A 101 -8.67 13.74 -15.72
C ALA A 101 -8.11 12.39 -15.22
N ARG A 102 -6.86 12.05 -15.56
CA ARG A 102 -6.17 10.85 -15.06
C ARG A 102 -5.99 10.91 -13.54
N LEU A 103 -5.58 12.05 -13.00
CA LEU A 103 -5.43 12.26 -11.56
C LEU A 103 -6.77 12.16 -10.82
N ALA A 104 -7.84 12.71 -11.39
CA ALA A 104 -9.18 12.59 -10.83
C ALA A 104 -9.67 11.13 -10.80
N GLU A 105 -9.41 10.36 -11.86
CA GLU A 105 -9.77 8.93 -11.90
C GLU A 105 -8.95 8.11 -10.89
N LEU A 106 -7.64 8.37 -10.79
CA LEU A 106 -6.78 7.72 -9.80
C LEU A 106 -7.24 8.02 -8.35
N ARG A 107 -7.67 9.25 -8.07
CA ARG A 107 -8.25 9.62 -6.77
C ARG A 107 -9.54 8.84 -6.49
N LYS A 108 -10.44 8.73 -7.47
CA LYS A 108 -11.67 7.92 -7.33
C LYS A 108 -11.37 6.45 -7.11
N GLN A 109 -10.40 5.89 -7.81
CA GLN A 109 -9.96 4.51 -7.62
C GLN A 109 -9.44 4.29 -6.19
N ARG A 110 -8.53 5.15 -5.72
CA ARG A 110 -8.01 5.08 -4.35
C ARG A 110 -9.11 5.22 -3.29
N GLU A 111 -10.11 6.07 -3.53
CA GLU A 111 -11.25 6.20 -2.62
C GLU A 111 -12.09 4.92 -2.60
N ARG A 112 -12.35 4.29 -3.75
CA ARG A 112 -13.05 3.00 -3.83
C ARG A 112 -12.28 1.90 -3.10
N GLU A 113 -10.97 1.80 -3.35
CA GLU A 113 -10.08 0.83 -2.68
C GLU A 113 -10.04 1.08 -1.16
N SER A 114 -9.98 2.34 -0.73
CA SER A 114 -10.03 2.70 0.69
C SER A 114 -11.37 2.30 1.32
N LYS A 115 -12.49 2.56 0.66
CA LYS A 115 -13.82 2.16 1.14
C LYS A 115 -13.96 0.63 1.20
N GLU A 116 -13.48 -0.08 0.19
CA GLU A 116 -13.49 -1.55 0.19
C GLU A 116 -12.63 -2.12 1.32
N ALA A 117 -11.44 -1.54 1.54
CA ALA A 117 -10.56 -1.92 2.64
C ALA A 117 -11.20 -1.63 4.01
N GLU A 118 -11.88 -0.50 4.16
CA GLU A 118 -12.63 -0.16 5.38
C GLU A 118 -13.76 -1.15 5.64
N VAL A 119 -14.56 -1.49 4.62
CA VAL A 119 -15.62 -2.50 4.73
C VAL A 119 -15.05 -3.87 5.11
N LYS A 120 -13.93 -4.30 4.52
CA LYS A 120 -13.25 -5.55 4.89
C LYS A 120 -12.77 -5.53 6.34
N ARG A 121 -12.10 -4.45 6.77
CA ARG A 121 -11.64 -4.28 8.16
C ARG A 121 -12.80 -4.30 9.15
N ALA A 122 -13.92 -3.65 8.83
CA ALA A 122 -15.12 -3.66 9.66
C ALA A 122 -15.74 -5.06 9.74
N ALA A 123 -15.80 -5.80 8.63
CA ALA A 123 -16.29 -7.17 8.59
C ALA A 123 -15.41 -8.13 9.40
N ASP A 124 -14.08 -7.99 9.31
CA ASP A 124 -13.12 -8.79 10.07
C ASP A 124 -13.16 -8.46 11.56
N ALA A 125 -13.27 -7.18 11.93
CA ALA A 125 -13.46 -6.76 13.31
C ALA A 125 -14.76 -7.33 13.89
N LYS A 126 -15.86 -7.32 13.13
CA LYS A 126 -17.13 -7.93 13.53
C LYS A 126 -16.99 -9.44 13.72
N ARG A 127 -16.34 -10.16 12.80
CA ARG A 127 -16.07 -11.60 12.94
C ARG A 127 -15.22 -11.91 14.16
N GLN A 128 -14.19 -11.12 14.43
CA GLN A 128 -13.35 -11.31 15.62
C GLN A 128 -14.14 -11.04 16.91
N ALA A 129 -14.98 -10.00 16.95
CA ALA A 129 -15.85 -9.73 18.09
C ALA A 129 -16.85 -10.87 18.32
N GLU A 130 -17.46 -11.42 17.26
CA GLU A 130 -18.38 -12.56 17.35
C GLU A 130 -17.67 -13.84 17.84
N LEU A 131 -16.47 -14.12 17.33
CA LEU A 131 -15.64 -15.24 17.79
C LEU A 131 -15.22 -15.07 19.26
N ALA A 132 -14.86 -13.86 19.68
CA ALA A 132 -14.52 -13.55 21.07
C ALA A 132 -15.74 -13.74 21.99
N ALA A 133 -16.90 -13.21 21.60
CA ALA A 133 -18.15 -13.39 22.34
C ALA A 133 -18.55 -14.87 22.43
N LYS A 134 -18.40 -15.65 21.35
CA LYS A 134 -18.66 -17.09 21.35
C LYS A 134 -17.73 -17.84 22.31
N ARG A 135 -16.43 -17.54 22.29
CA ARG A 135 -15.44 -18.13 23.21
C ARG A 135 -15.75 -17.78 24.67
N GLU A 136 -16.16 -16.55 24.94
CA GLU A 136 -16.57 -16.12 26.28
C GLU A 136 -17.83 -16.85 26.74
N ALA A 137 -18.83 -17.00 25.86
CA ALA A 137 -20.05 -17.75 26.14
C ALA A 137 -19.76 -19.24 26.41
N GLU A 138 -18.90 -19.87 25.61
CA GLU A 138 -18.45 -21.25 25.81
C GLU A 138 -17.68 -21.42 27.13
N ALA A 139 -16.82 -20.47 27.48
CA ALA A 139 -16.10 -20.47 28.75
C ALA A 139 -17.04 -20.35 29.95
N LYS A 140 -18.02 -19.43 29.89
CA LYS A 140 -19.05 -19.28 30.93
C LYS A 140 -19.93 -20.52 31.04
N ALA A 141 -20.31 -21.14 29.92
CA ALA A 141 -21.06 -22.39 29.92
C ALA A 141 -20.26 -23.54 30.55
N ALA A 142 -18.98 -23.68 30.20
CA ALA A 142 -18.09 -24.69 30.80
C ALA A 142 -17.89 -24.47 32.31
N GLU A 143 -17.78 -23.22 32.75
CA GLU A 143 -17.71 -22.88 34.18
C GLU A 143 -19.03 -23.20 34.91
N ALA A 144 -20.17 -22.92 34.30
CA ALA A 144 -21.49 -23.27 34.84
C ALA A 144 -21.65 -24.80 34.99
N VAL A 145 -21.22 -25.58 34.00
CA VAL A 145 -21.23 -27.05 34.07
C VAL A 145 -20.34 -27.54 35.23
N LYS A 146 -19.11 -27.04 35.35
CA LYS A 146 -18.22 -27.40 36.48
C LYS A 146 -18.83 -27.05 37.83
N ARG A 147 -19.53 -25.91 37.92
CA ARG A 147 -20.22 -25.49 39.14
C ARG A 147 -21.39 -26.41 39.48
N GLN A 148 -22.17 -26.84 38.47
CA GLN A 148 -23.24 -27.83 38.67
C GLN A 148 -22.70 -29.19 39.10
N GLU A 149 -21.63 -29.69 38.46
CA GLU A 149 -20.98 -30.94 38.86
C GLU A 149 -20.44 -30.87 40.30
N ALA A 150 -19.83 -29.75 40.69
CA ALA A 150 -19.37 -29.55 42.06
C ALA A 150 -20.52 -29.52 43.07
N GLN A 151 -21.66 -28.91 42.73
CA GLN A 151 -22.87 -28.92 43.55
C GLN A 151 -23.46 -30.33 43.68
N GLN A 152 -23.57 -31.08 42.58
CA GLN A 152 -24.04 -32.46 42.60
C GLN A 152 -23.12 -33.35 43.46
N LEU A 153 -21.81 -33.20 43.33
CA LEU A 153 -20.85 -33.95 44.13
C LEU A 153 -20.95 -33.59 45.64
N ALA A 154 -21.16 -32.32 45.96
CA ALA A 154 -21.36 -31.88 47.34
C ALA A 154 -22.65 -32.47 47.95
N GLU A 155 -23.75 -32.48 47.18
CA GLU A 155 -25.02 -33.07 47.59
C GLU A 155 -24.89 -34.59 47.79
N LEU A 156 -24.23 -35.29 46.87
CA LEU A 156 -24.02 -36.74 46.96
C LEU A 156 -23.19 -37.12 48.21
N LYS A 157 -22.17 -36.31 48.55
CA LYS A 157 -21.41 -36.49 49.79
C LYS A 157 -22.27 -36.27 51.03
N ARG A 158 -23.16 -35.28 51.00
CA ARG A 158 -24.07 -34.98 52.11
C ARG A 158 -25.05 -36.14 52.33
N GLN A 159 -25.66 -36.65 51.26
CA GLN A 159 -26.53 -37.84 51.31
C GLN A 159 -25.79 -39.06 51.85
N GLN A 160 -24.54 -39.28 51.41
CA GLN A 160 -23.72 -40.39 51.91
C GLN A 160 -23.40 -40.27 53.41
N GLN A 161 -23.13 -39.05 53.89
CA GLN A 161 -22.91 -38.80 55.33
C GLN A 161 -24.18 -39.05 56.15
N GLU A 162 -25.33 -38.61 55.64
CA GLU A 162 -26.62 -38.82 56.30
C GLU A 162 -27.00 -40.30 56.36
N LEU A 163 -26.80 -41.04 55.27
CA LEU A 163 -26.99 -42.50 55.23
C LEU A 163 -26.08 -43.22 56.25
N ARG A 164 -24.80 -42.81 56.33
CA ARG A 164 -23.86 -43.36 57.34
C ARG A 164 -24.29 -43.04 58.77
N ALA A 165 -24.82 -41.84 59.01
CA ALA A 165 -25.35 -41.47 60.30
C ALA A 165 -26.55 -42.35 60.66
N GLN A 166 -27.51 -42.54 59.75
CA GLN A 166 -28.67 -43.41 59.94
C GLN A 166 -28.27 -44.87 60.21
N GLN A 167 -27.33 -45.43 59.45
CA GLN A 167 -26.80 -46.78 59.69
C GLN A 167 -26.19 -46.92 61.07
N LYS A 168 -25.49 -45.88 61.56
CA LYS A 168 -24.91 -45.87 62.90
C LYS A 168 -26.02 -45.86 63.97
N THR A 169 -27.02 -45.00 63.84
CA THR A 169 -28.16 -44.96 64.79
C THR A 169 -28.97 -46.25 64.79
N GLU A 170 -29.15 -46.87 63.62
CA GLU A 170 -29.84 -48.15 63.49
C GLU A 170 -29.03 -49.31 64.12
N ALA A 171 -27.71 -49.31 63.93
CA ALA A 171 -26.80 -50.26 64.57
C ALA A 171 -26.80 -50.10 66.10
N GLU A 172 -26.83 -48.86 66.61
CA GLU A 172 -26.95 -48.56 68.04
C GLU A 172 -28.30 -49.05 68.60
N ARG A 173 -29.41 -48.81 67.89
CA ARG A 173 -30.74 -49.35 68.24
C ARG A 173 -30.77 -50.88 68.26
N LEU A 174 -30.16 -51.53 67.27
CA LEU A 174 -30.06 -52.98 67.21
C LEU A 174 -29.21 -53.54 68.35
N ALA A 175 -28.11 -52.87 68.71
CA ALA A 175 -27.28 -53.25 69.86
C ALA A 175 -28.04 -53.07 71.18
N GLU A 176 -28.81 -52.00 71.33
CA GLU A 176 -29.65 -51.77 72.50
C GLU A 176 -30.78 -52.78 72.60
N LEU A 177 -31.51 -53.07 71.51
CA LEU A 177 -32.52 -54.13 71.45
C LEU A 177 -31.96 -55.50 71.85
N LYS A 178 -30.76 -55.85 71.39
CA LYS A 178 -30.07 -57.09 71.80
C LYS A 178 -29.75 -57.08 73.29
N LYS A 179 -29.32 -55.94 73.84
CA LYS A 179 -29.04 -55.79 75.28
C LYS A 179 -30.32 -55.94 76.10
N THR A 180 -31.44 -55.35 75.67
CA THR A 180 -32.74 -55.49 76.31
C THR A 180 -33.25 -56.93 76.24
N GLN A 181 -33.12 -57.59 75.09
CA GLN A 181 -33.47 -59.01 74.93
C GLN A 181 -32.67 -59.91 75.86
N VAL A 182 -31.35 -59.70 75.99
CA VAL A 182 -30.51 -60.46 76.94
C VAL A 182 -30.99 -60.27 78.37
N THR A 183 -31.29 -59.03 78.78
CA THR A 183 -31.82 -58.75 80.13
C THR A 183 -33.25 -59.27 80.37
N GLU A 184 -34.09 -59.31 79.34
CA GLU A 184 -35.43 -59.92 79.42
C GLU A 184 -35.33 -61.45 79.47
N THR A 185 -34.42 -62.07 78.72
CA THR A 185 -34.18 -63.51 78.81
C THR A 185 -33.61 -63.92 80.16
N GLU A 186 -32.71 -63.13 80.75
CA GLU A 186 -32.19 -63.36 82.11
C GLU A 186 -33.30 -63.18 83.17
N LYS A 187 -34.22 -62.22 83.00
CA LYS A 187 -35.39 -62.06 83.86
C LYS A 187 -36.42 -63.19 83.68
N LEU A 188 -36.60 -63.67 82.45
CA LEU A 188 -37.49 -64.79 82.14
C LEU A 188 -36.92 -66.11 82.67
N GLU A 189 -35.59 -66.28 82.69
CA GLU A 189 -34.90 -67.43 83.29
C GLU A 189 -34.89 -67.36 84.83
N ALA A 190 -34.75 -66.16 85.42
CA ALA A 190 -34.90 -65.96 86.87
C ALA A 190 -36.34 -66.24 87.35
N LEU A 191 -37.37 -65.81 86.59
CA LEU A 191 -38.77 -66.16 86.85
C LEU A 191 -39.07 -67.65 86.65
N LYS A 192 -38.42 -68.31 85.68
CA LYS A 192 -38.54 -69.76 85.48
C LYS A 192 -37.83 -70.57 86.58
N ALA A 193 -36.72 -70.07 87.13
CA ALA A 193 -36.03 -70.68 88.26
C ALA A 193 -36.84 -70.58 89.57
N GLU A 194 -37.59 -69.49 89.78
CA GLU A 194 -38.50 -69.34 90.92
C GLU A 194 -39.80 -70.16 90.77
N GLN A 195 -40.32 -70.31 89.54
CA GLN A 195 -41.53 -71.11 89.27
C GLN A 195 -41.27 -72.63 89.20
N ALA A 196 -40.02 -73.05 89.00
CA ALA A 196 -39.61 -74.46 88.89
C ALA A 196 -39.56 -75.19 90.24
N GLU A 197 -39.44 -74.48 91.36
CA GLU A 197 -39.50 -75.10 92.70
C GLU A 197 -40.94 -75.45 93.13
N LYS A 198 -41.95 -74.78 92.56
CA LYS A 198 -43.34 -74.89 93.01
C LYS A 198 -44.22 -75.84 92.20
N ASN A 199 -43.80 -76.26 91.01
CA ASN A 199 -44.64 -77.00 90.07
C ASN A 199 -44.15 -78.42 89.73
N GLU A 200 -43.30 -79.02 90.56
CA GLU A 200 -43.03 -80.46 90.50
C GLU A 200 -44.12 -81.28 91.23
N ARG A 201 -45.39 -80.98 90.95
CA ARG A 201 -46.50 -81.84 91.39
C ARG A 201 -47.66 -81.72 90.41
N LEU A 202 -47.55 -82.38 89.26
CA LEU A 202 -48.62 -83.13 88.55
C LEU A 202 -48.41 -83.16 87.03
N LYS A 203 -47.80 -84.26 86.58
CA LYS A 203 -48.13 -85.12 85.42
C LYS A 203 -48.14 -84.58 83.98
N ALA A 204 -47.48 -85.40 83.15
CA ALA A 204 -47.78 -85.80 81.76
C ALA A 204 -47.28 -84.87 80.65
N THR A 205 -46.18 -85.18 79.95
CA THR A 205 -45.98 -86.18 78.86
C THR A 205 -46.78 -85.90 77.58
N GLU A 206 -46.01 -85.75 76.49
CA GLU A 206 -46.33 -85.98 75.06
C GLU A 206 -46.79 -84.84 74.13
N ALA A 207 -47.14 -83.62 74.58
CA ALA A 207 -47.51 -82.51 73.65
C ALA A 207 -46.40 -81.48 73.34
N VAL A 208 -45.21 -81.59 73.95
CA VAL A 208 -44.10 -80.61 73.84
C VAL A 208 -43.09 -80.98 72.75
N GLU A 209 -42.88 -82.27 72.50
CA GLU A 209 -41.91 -82.77 71.50
C GLU A 209 -42.35 -82.50 70.05
N GLU A 210 -43.65 -82.59 69.74
CA GLU A 210 -44.19 -82.38 68.38
C GLU A 210 -44.17 -80.89 67.95
N ARG A 211 -44.41 -79.96 68.89
CA ARG A 211 -44.32 -78.51 68.63
C ARG A 211 -42.87 -78.06 68.45
N ARG A 212 -41.94 -78.63 69.23
CA ARG A 212 -40.50 -78.35 69.08
C ARG A 212 -39.95 -78.84 67.74
N ARG A 213 -40.43 -79.98 67.24
CA ARG A 213 -40.00 -80.54 65.95
C ARG A 213 -40.50 -79.70 64.76
N THR A 214 -41.77 -79.30 64.79
CA THR A 214 -42.37 -78.44 63.75
C THR A 214 -41.84 -77.00 63.76
N GLU A 215 -41.47 -76.47 64.93
CA GLU A 215 -40.86 -75.14 65.06
C GLU A 215 -39.40 -75.12 64.62
N LEU A 216 -38.64 -76.20 64.87
CA LEU A 216 -37.28 -76.37 64.33
C LEU A 216 -37.27 -76.53 62.81
N GLU A 217 -38.20 -77.31 62.23
CA GLU A 217 -38.31 -77.45 60.77
C GLU A 217 -38.65 -76.11 60.09
N LYS A 218 -39.56 -75.31 60.64
CA LYS A 218 -39.88 -73.96 60.11
C LYS A 218 -38.69 -72.99 60.21
N LEU A 219 -37.90 -73.09 61.28
CA LEU A 219 -36.71 -72.25 61.45
C LEU A 219 -35.60 -72.65 60.48
N GLU A 220 -35.42 -73.94 60.23
CA GLU A 220 -34.47 -74.43 59.21
C GLU A 220 -34.89 -74.04 57.80
N GLU A 221 -36.18 -74.12 57.48
CA GLU A 221 -36.73 -73.66 56.20
C GLU A 221 -36.54 -72.15 56.02
N GLN A 222 -36.81 -71.34 57.05
CA GLN A 222 -36.52 -69.90 57.01
C GLN A 222 -35.03 -69.58 56.89
N ARG A 223 -34.15 -70.38 57.50
CA ARG A 223 -32.69 -70.21 57.37
C ARG A 223 -32.20 -70.57 55.97
N ARG A 224 -32.75 -71.62 55.35
CA ARG A 224 -32.47 -71.96 53.95
C ARG A 224 -32.96 -70.87 53.00
N ALA A 225 -34.20 -70.39 53.15
CA ALA A 225 -34.74 -69.32 52.33
C ALA A 225 -33.92 -68.02 52.44
N ARG A 226 -33.52 -67.62 53.66
CA ARG A 226 -32.64 -66.44 53.86
C ARG A 226 -31.22 -66.65 53.31
N ALA A 227 -30.68 -67.87 53.38
CA ALA A 227 -29.37 -68.19 52.82
C ALA A 227 -29.40 -68.15 51.28
N GLU A 228 -30.47 -68.64 50.66
CA GLU A 228 -30.67 -68.56 49.21
C GLU A 228 -30.89 -67.11 48.73
N GLU A 229 -31.65 -66.31 49.47
CA GLU A 229 -31.86 -64.89 49.16
C GLU A 229 -30.55 -64.06 49.25
N LEU A 230 -29.74 -64.30 50.29
CA LEU A 230 -28.43 -63.67 50.44
C LEU A 230 -27.46 -64.10 49.34
N ALA A 231 -27.43 -65.39 48.99
CA ALA A 231 -26.61 -65.90 47.90
C ALA A 231 -27.03 -65.30 46.54
N ALA A 232 -28.33 -65.14 46.29
CA ALA A 232 -28.84 -64.49 45.08
C ALA A 232 -28.43 -63.00 45.01
N LEU A 233 -28.51 -62.28 46.13
CA LEU A 233 -28.12 -60.86 46.21
C LEU A 233 -26.60 -60.66 46.02
N GLU A 234 -25.77 -61.58 46.52
CA GLU A 234 -24.32 -61.53 46.32
C GLU A 234 -23.93 -61.79 44.85
N VAL A 235 -24.61 -62.74 44.18
CA VAL A 235 -24.43 -62.98 42.73
C VAL A 235 -24.86 -61.76 41.91
N GLU A 236 -25.96 -61.12 42.25
CA GLU A 236 -26.42 -59.89 41.57
C GLU A 236 -25.43 -58.73 41.75
N LYS A 237 -24.95 -58.51 42.98
CA LYS A 237 -23.95 -57.46 43.27
C LYS A 237 -22.61 -57.73 42.58
N ALA A 238 -22.19 -58.99 42.50
CA ALA A 238 -20.97 -59.37 41.77
C ALA A 238 -21.13 -59.11 40.26
N ALA A 239 -22.27 -59.48 39.68
CA ALA A 239 -22.56 -59.22 38.27
C ALA A 239 -22.67 -57.70 37.97
N GLU A 240 -23.27 -56.92 38.85
CA GLU A 240 -23.35 -55.46 38.72
C GLU A 240 -21.97 -54.80 38.83
N ALA A 241 -21.15 -55.21 39.81
CA ALA A 241 -19.79 -54.72 39.97
C ALA A 241 -18.91 -55.01 38.74
N GLU A 242 -19.07 -56.19 38.14
CA GLU A 242 -18.35 -56.56 36.92
C GLU A 242 -18.79 -55.69 35.73
N ARG A 243 -20.10 -55.48 35.52
CA ARG A 243 -20.61 -54.59 34.45
C ARG A 243 -20.13 -53.15 34.60
N ILE A 244 -20.12 -52.62 35.83
CA ILE A 244 -19.61 -51.27 36.12
C ILE A 244 -18.11 -51.20 35.82
N SER A 245 -17.32 -52.21 36.21
CA SER A 245 -15.88 -52.26 35.94
C SER A 245 -15.56 -52.30 34.44
N GLN A 246 -16.33 -53.06 33.66
CA GLN A 246 -16.21 -53.15 32.20
C GLN A 246 -16.60 -51.82 31.54
N ALA A 247 -17.69 -51.19 31.99
CA ALA A 247 -18.10 -49.87 31.49
C ALA A 247 -17.05 -48.78 31.77
N ILE A 248 -16.43 -48.79 32.96
CA ILE A 248 -15.33 -47.87 33.30
C ILE A 248 -14.09 -48.15 32.44
N ALA A 249 -13.75 -49.41 32.18
CA ALA A 249 -12.62 -49.77 31.32
C ALA A 249 -12.83 -49.29 29.87
N GLN A 250 -14.01 -49.53 29.30
CA GLN A 250 -14.38 -49.07 27.95
C GLN A 250 -14.40 -47.53 27.85
N ALA A 251 -14.95 -46.85 28.85
CA ALA A 251 -14.95 -45.38 28.88
C ALA A 251 -13.54 -44.79 28.97
N ARG A 252 -12.62 -45.43 29.71
CA ARG A 252 -11.20 -45.03 29.78
C ARG A 252 -10.48 -45.26 28.45
N GLU A 253 -10.72 -46.38 27.78
CA GLU A 253 -10.13 -46.69 26.49
C GLU A 253 -10.61 -45.71 25.40
N GLU A 254 -11.91 -45.46 25.32
CA GLU A 254 -12.48 -44.51 24.36
C GLU A 254 -11.97 -43.09 24.60
N LYS A 255 -11.89 -42.66 25.87
CA LYS A 255 -11.31 -41.35 26.22
C LYS A 255 -9.83 -41.26 25.81
N ALA A 256 -9.04 -42.31 26.06
CA ALA A 256 -7.64 -42.35 25.65
C ALA A 256 -7.48 -42.33 24.13
N ARG A 257 -8.39 -42.97 23.38
CA ARG A 257 -8.43 -42.93 21.91
C ARG A 257 -8.73 -41.52 21.40
N LEU A 258 -9.77 -40.87 21.92
CA LEU A 258 -10.16 -39.51 21.55
C LEU A 258 -9.08 -38.48 21.90
N GLU A 259 -8.41 -38.63 23.04
CA GLU A 259 -7.29 -37.76 23.41
C GLU A 259 -6.09 -37.94 22.48
N LYS A 260 -5.76 -39.17 22.08
CA LYS A 260 -4.72 -39.44 21.08
C LYS A 260 -5.07 -38.84 19.71
N GLU A 261 -6.31 -38.97 19.26
CA GLU A 261 -6.78 -38.41 17.99
C GLU A 261 -6.72 -36.89 17.99
N ARG A 262 -7.22 -36.24 19.05
CA ARG A 262 -7.14 -34.77 19.21
C ARG A 262 -5.69 -34.28 19.29
N ALA A 263 -4.81 -35.02 19.98
CA ALA A 263 -3.38 -34.68 20.03
C ALA A 263 -2.71 -34.83 18.66
N ALA A 264 -3.07 -35.85 17.87
CA ALA A 264 -2.57 -36.04 16.51
C ALA A 264 -3.07 -34.96 15.55
N GLU A 265 -4.35 -34.59 15.64
CA GLU A 265 -4.94 -33.51 14.84
C GLU A 265 -4.33 -32.14 15.21
N ALA A 266 -4.19 -31.84 16.51
CA ALA A 266 -3.54 -30.62 16.97
C ALA A 266 -2.10 -30.50 16.47
N LYS A 267 -1.34 -31.60 16.46
CA LYS A 267 0.01 -31.64 15.87
C LYS A 267 -0.01 -31.39 14.37
N ARG A 268 -0.93 -32.00 13.62
CA ARG A 268 -1.06 -31.77 12.17
C ARG A 268 -1.41 -30.32 11.85
N VAL A 269 -2.33 -29.73 12.59
CA VAL A 269 -2.72 -28.32 12.42
C VAL A 269 -1.55 -27.38 12.76
N ALA A 270 -0.82 -27.67 13.85
CA ALA A 270 0.37 -26.89 14.22
C ALA A 270 1.48 -26.99 13.16
N GLU A 271 1.74 -28.18 12.62
CA GLU A 271 2.72 -28.39 11.55
C GLU A 271 2.33 -27.67 10.25
N LEU A 272 1.06 -27.76 9.84
CA LEU A 272 0.56 -27.05 8.66
C LEU A 272 0.65 -25.52 8.84
N LYS A 273 0.35 -25.01 10.03
CA LYS A 273 0.47 -23.59 10.33
C LYS A 273 1.95 -23.15 10.29
N ALA A 274 2.85 -23.90 10.92
CA ALA A 274 4.29 -23.62 10.88
C ALA A 274 4.85 -23.62 9.44
N LYS A 275 4.44 -24.59 8.61
CA LYS A 275 4.82 -24.64 7.19
C LYS A 275 4.32 -23.44 6.40
N ARG A 276 3.08 -22.99 6.63
CA ARG A 276 2.51 -21.80 5.97
C ARG A 276 3.24 -20.51 6.39
N GLU A 277 3.52 -20.35 7.68
CA GLU A 277 4.26 -19.18 8.20
C GLU A 277 5.71 -19.14 7.68
N GLU A 278 6.37 -20.29 7.57
CA GLU A 278 7.70 -20.39 6.95
C GLU A 278 7.68 -20.05 5.45
N GLU A 279 6.70 -20.57 4.70
CA GLU A 279 6.54 -20.25 3.28
C GLU A 279 6.26 -18.77 3.07
N GLU A 280 5.40 -18.16 3.89
CA GLU A 280 5.09 -16.73 3.84
C GLU A 280 6.33 -15.89 4.17
N ARG A 281 7.09 -16.24 5.21
CA ARG A 281 8.37 -15.57 5.53
C ARG A 281 9.35 -15.67 4.36
N ARG A 282 9.48 -16.84 3.73
CA ARG A 282 10.35 -17.03 2.56
C ARG A 282 9.90 -16.19 1.36
N ARG A 283 8.59 -16.06 1.13
CA ARG A 283 8.03 -15.18 0.10
C ARG A 283 8.33 -13.70 0.39
N GLN A 284 8.12 -13.26 1.63
CA GLN A 284 8.43 -11.90 2.06
C GLN A 284 9.92 -11.56 1.91
N GLU A 285 10.81 -12.47 2.32
CA GLU A 285 12.27 -12.30 2.15
C GLU A 285 12.67 -12.26 0.67
N ALA A 286 12.07 -13.10 -0.19
CA ALA A 286 12.30 -13.09 -1.63
C ALA A 286 11.82 -11.78 -2.28
N ASP A 287 10.63 -11.29 -1.89
CA ASP A 287 10.09 -10.03 -2.36
C ASP A 287 10.95 -8.84 -1.90
N GLN A 288 11.38 -8.83 -0.63
CA GLN A 288 12.29 -7.81 -0.11
C GLN A 288 13.63 -7.81 -0.84
N ARG A 289 14.21 -8.99 -1.10
CA ARG A 289 15.45 -9.12 -1.89
C ARG A 289 15.27 -8.56 -3.29
N LYS A 290 14.17 -8.90 -3.97
CA LYS A 290 13.87 -8.39 -5.30
C LYS A 290 13.67 -6.88 -5.32
N GLN A 291 13.01 -6.32 -4.33
CA GLN A 291 12.86 -4.86 -4.20
C GLN A 291 14.22 -4.17 -3.98
N MET A 292 15.08 -4.76 -3.13
CA MET A 292 16.43 -4.24 -2.90
C MET A 292 17.31 -4.32 -4.16
N GLU A 293 17.21 -5.40 -4.92
CA GLU A 293 17.92 -5.57 -6.20
C GLU A 293 17.48 -4.52 -7.23
N LEU A 294 16.18 -4.32 -7.41
CA LEU A 294 15.64 -3.29 -8.31
C LEU A 294 16.04 -1.87 -7.89
N ALA A 295 16.04 -1.58 -6.58
CA ALA A 295 16.48 -0.29 -6.06
C ALA A 295 17.97 -0.04 -6.33
N LEU A 296 18.81 -1.07 -6.15
CA LEU A 296 20.24 -1.00 -6.46
C LEU A 296 20.48 -0.79 -7.96
N GLU A 297 19.74 -1.50 -8.83
CA GLU A 297 19.86 -1.33 -10.28
C GLU A 297 19.50 0.09 -10.74
N ASP A 298 18.42 0.68 -10.19
CA ASP A 298 18.03 2.07 -10.48
C ASP A 298 19.10 3.07 -10.02
N GLU A 299 19.70 2.84 -8.84
CA GLU A 299 20.79 3.68 -8.32
C GLU A 299 22.04 3.61 -9.22
N LEU A 300 22.47 2.41 -9.63
CA LEU A 300 23.60 2.25 -10.55
C LEU A 300 23.31 2.88 -11.92
N ALA A 301 22.08 2.75 -12.43
CA ALA A 301 21.68 3.36 -13.69
C ALA A 301 21.72 4.90 -13.61
N ALA A 302 21.22 5.46 -12.51
CA ALA A 302 21.26 6.90 -12.25
C ALA A 302 22.70 7.42 -12.11
N GLU A 303 23.57 6.71 -11.39
CA GLU A 303 24.98 7.07 -11.26
C GLU A 303 25.71 7.02 -12.60
N THR A 304 25.52 5.94 -13.37
CA THR A 304 26.10 5.78 -14.70
C THR A 304 25.66 6.93 -15.62
N GLN A 305 24.38 7.31 -15.59
CA GLN A 305 23.87 8.42 -16.38
C GLN A 305 24.45 9.77 -15.95
N ARG A 306 24.68 9.99 -14.64
CA ARG A 306 25.35 11.19 -14.13
C ARG A 306 26.79 11.27 -14.60
N LEU A 307 27.54 10.17 -14.53
CA LEU A 307 28.92 10.10 -15.00
C LEU A 307 29.01 10.36 -16.51
N LYS A 308 28.16 9.70 -17.32
CA LYS A 308 28.06 9.95 -18.77
C LYS A 308 27.76 11.42 -19.07
N SER A 309 26.77 12.00 -18.39
CA SER A 309 26.39 13.41 -18.58
C SER A 309 27.52 14.37 -18.18
N SER A 310 28.26 14.05 -17.10
CA SER A 310 29.41 14.85 -16.67
C SER A 310 30.55 14.78 -17.68
N ARG A 311 30.88 13.56 -18.14
CA ARG A 311 31.89 13.32 -19.18
C ARG A 311 31.52 14.04 -20.47
N GLN A 312 30.25 13.97 -20.90
CA GLN A 312 29.78 14.68 -22.08
C GLN A 312 29.97 16.20 -21.97
N ARG A 313 29.62 16.80 -20.83
CA ARG A 313 29.87 18.24 -20.61
C ARG A 313 31.36 18.61 -20.68
N GLN A 314 32.23 17.73 -20.16
CA GLN A 314 33.68 17.93 -20.26
C GLN A 314 34.13 17.84 -21.73
N LEU A 315 33.68 16.83 -22.47
CA LEU A 315 33.96 16.68 -23.89
C LEU A 315 33.44 17.88 -24.69
N ASP A 316 32.24 18.36 -24.45
CA ASP A 316 31.67 19.53 -25.15
C ASP A 316 32.51 20.79 -24.91
N SER A 317 32.97 21.02 -23.67
CA SER A 317 33.87 22.13 -23.35
C SER A 317 35.22 22.01 -24.07
N LEU A 318 35.81 20.82 -24.05
CA LEU A 318 37.06 20.53 -24.75
C LEU A 318 36.91 20.62 -26.28
N ARG A 319 35.74 20.25 -26.83
CA ARG A 319 35.42 20.39 -28.25
C ARG A 319 35.44 21.85 -28.69
N LEU A 320 34.84 22.73 -27.91
CA LEU A 320 34.85 24.18 -28.18
C LEU A 320 36.28 24.73 -28.17
N GLN A 321 37.10 24.31 -27.20
CA GLN A 321 38.52 24.68 -27.14
C GLN A 321 39.30 24.17 -28.36
N TYR A 322 39.05 22.93 -28.77
CA TYR A 322 39.68 22.31 -29.93
C TYR A 322 39.33 23.04 -31.24
N ILE A 323 38.05 23.31 -31.48
CA ILE A 323 37.58 24.06 -32.66
C ILE A 323 38.15 25.50 -32.65
N ALA A 324 38.20 26.15 -31.50
CA ALA A 324 38.79 27.48 -31.36
C ALA A 324 40.28 27.47 -31.72
N ALA A 325 41.05 26.47 -31.25
CA ALA A 325 42.47 26.33 -31.56
C ALA A 325 42.71 26.10 -33.07
N ILE A 326 41.85 25.31 -33.74
CA ILE A 326 41.87 25.15 -35.20
C ILE A 326 41.64 26.49 -35.89
N ARG A 327 40.54 27.17 -35.54
CA ARG A 327 40.20 28.47 -36.13
C ARG A 327 41.33 29.48 -35.97
N ASP A 328 41.88 29.60 -34.77
CA ASP A 328 42.97 30.53 -34.47
C ASP A 328 44.25 30.16 -35.25
N LYS A 329 44.53 28.86 -35.48
CA LYS A 329 45.64 28.44 -36.34
C LYS A 329 45.43 28.83 -37.80
N VAL A 330 44.23 28.57 -38.33
CA VAL A 330 43.87 28.95 -39.71
C VAL A 330 43.95 30.46 -39.90
N GLU A 331 43.42 31.22 -38.95
CA GLU A 331 43.43 32.68 -38.95
C GLU A 331 44.86 33.25 -38.95
N ARG A 332 45.78 32.70 -38.15
CA ARG A 332 47.20 33.14 -38.11
C ARG A 332 47.93 33.00 -39.46
N VAL A 333 47.51 32.05 -40.29
CA VAL A 333 48.14 31.75 -41.58
C VAL A 333 47.36 32.37 -42.76
N TRP A 334 46.16 32.88 -42.49
CA TRP A 334 45.29 33.47 -43.50
C TRP A 334 45.81 34.81 -43.99
N THR A 335 45.70 35.06 -45.30
CA THR A 335 46.11 36.31 -45.94
C THR A 335 44.87 37.02 -46.47
N ASN A 336 44.56 38.19 -45.92
CA ASN A 336 43.38 38.96 -46.31
C ASN A 336 43.49 39.45 -47.78
N PRO A 337 42.60 39.01 -48.69
CA PRO A 337 42.68 39.37 -50.11
C PRO A 337 42.07 40.75 -50.46
N GLY A 338 41.52 41.53 -49.51
CA GLY A 338 40.82 42.78 -49.84
C GLY A 338 40.41 43.65 -48.64
N LYS A 339 39.54 44.65 -48.88
CA LYS A 339 39.23 45.70 -47.89
C LYS A 339 38.62 45.13 -46.59
N PRO A 340 39.18 45.46 -45.42
CA PRO A 340 38.60 45.11 -44.12
C PRO A 340 37.31 45.89 -43.86
N GLY A 341 36.28 45.23 -43.33
CA GLY A 341 35.04 45.89 -42.88
C GLY A 341 33.72 45.18 -43.21
N ALA A 342 33.74 44.02 -43.89
CA ALA A 342 32.55 43.19 -44.04
C ALA A 342 32.58 42.04 -43.01
N ASP A 343 31.43 41.74 -42.38
CA ASP A 343 31.24 40.58 -41.49
C ASP A 343 31.31 39.26 -42.29
N LEU A 344 32.50 38.94 -42.81
CA LEU A 344 32.71 37.77 -43.66
C LEU A 344 32.67 36.49 -42.83
N GLN A 345 31.98 35.49 -43.36
CA GLN A 345 31.74 34.20 -42.74
C GLN A 345 31.68 33.14 -43.84
N CYS A 346 32.45 32.05 -43.68
CA CYS A 346 32.23 30.82 -44.43
C CYS A 346 32.11 29.61 -43.48
N SER A 347 31.25 28.65 -43.80
CA SER A 347 31.30 27.31 -43.22
C SER A 347 32.38 26.49 -43.93
N VAL A 348 33.30 25.88 -43.18
CA VAL A 348 34.41 25.10 -43.75
C VAL A 348 34.38 23.69 -43.20
N LEU A 349 34.35 22.71 -44.10
CA LEU A 349 34.45 21.29 -43.81
C LEU A 349 35.87 20.82 -44.17
N VAL A 350 36.59 20.32 -43.16
CA VAL A 350 37.97 19.87 -43.29
C VAL A 350 38.04 18.37 -43.06
N SER A 351 38.66 17.64 -43.97
CA SER A 351 38.99 16.23 -43.78
C SER A 351 40.44 16.10 -43.34
N GLN A 352 40.69 15.45 -42.20
CA GLN A 352 42.02 15.26 -41.62
C GLN A 352 42.26 13.81 -41.20
N ILE A 353 43.54 13.40 -41.18
CA ILE A 353 43.97 12.11 -40.63
C ILE A 353 44.43 12.24 -39.18
N PRO A 354 44.50 11.13 -38.40
CA PRO A 354 45.14 11.14 -37.10
C PRO A 354 46.56 11.70 -37.23
N GLY A 355 46.87 12.75 -36.46
CA GLY A 355 48.08 13.57 -36.63
C GLY A 355 47.82 14.99 -37.13
N GLY A 356 46.58 15.29 -37.55
CA GLY A 356 46.12 16.63 -37.91
C GLY A 356 46.41 17.04 -39.35
N GLU A 357 47.04 16.19 -40.16
CA GLU A 357 47.30 16.51 -41.57
C GLU A 357 46.00 16.61 -42.37
N VAL A 358 45.87 17.71 -43.12
CA VAL A 358 44.67 18.04 -43.90
C VAL A 358 44.71 17.34 -45.25
N VAL A 359 43.69 16.54 -45.55
CA VAL A 359 43.53 15.79 -46.80
C VAL A 359 42.63 16.52 -47.79
N ASP A 360 41.50 17.05 -47.33
CA ASP A 360 40.52 17.75 -48.17
C ASP A 360 39.92 18.95 -47.44
N VAL A 361 39.52 19.98 -48.20
CA VAL A 361 38.89 21.20 -47.68
C VAL A 361 37.74 21.57 -48.60
N ARG A 362 36.56 21.77 -48.02
CA ARG A 362 35.37 22.25 -48.74
C ARG A 362 34.78 23.45 -48.02
N VAL A 363 34.51 24.50 -48.77
CA VAL A 363 33.89 25.72 -48.25
C VAL A 363 32.43 25.75 -48.72
N SER A 364 31.51 25.92 -47.79
CA SER A 364 30.06 26.05 -48.02
C SER A 364 29.52 27.27 -47.27
N GLU A 365 28.29 27.70 -47.61
CA GLU A 365 27.56 28.76 -46.89
C GLU A 365 28.43 30.00 -46.61
N CYS A 366 29.03 30.56 -47.66
CA CYS A 366 29.92 31.71 -47.55
C CYS A 366 29.29 32.99 -48.08
N ASN A 367 29.37 34.07 -47.31
CA ASN A 367 28.88 35.40 -47.69
C ASN A 367 29.96 36.28 -48.39
N GLY A 368 31.19 35.76 -48.53
CA GLY A 368 32.27 36.42 -49.26
C GLY A 368 32.37 36.00 -50.72
N ASP A 369 33.10 36.78 -51.52
CA ASP A 369 33.33 36.51 -52.93
C ASP A 369 34.21 35.27 -53.17
N SER A 370 34.33 34.86 -54.44
CA SER A 370 35.12 33.66 -54.79
C SER A 370 36.60 33.80 -54.44
N VAL A 371 37.12 35.03 -54.36
CA VAL A 371 38.51 35.30 -53.98
C VAL A 371 38.71 35.05 -52.49
N PHE A 372 37.78 35.53 -51.66
CA PHE A 372 37.73 35.25 -50.24
C PHE A 372 37.60 33.74 -49.96
N GLN A 373 36.69 33.04 -50.63
CA GLN A 373 36.50 31.60 -50.47
C GLN A 373 37.79 30.81 -50.76
N ARG A 374 38.49 31.12 -51.87
CA ARG A 374 39.79 30.51 -52.21
C ARG A 374 40.89 30.85 -51.21
N SER A 375 40.89 32.07 -50.67
CA SER A 375 41.84 32.47 -49.63
C SER A 375 41.64 31.68 -48.33
N VAL A 376 40.39 31.46 -47.93
CA VAL A 376 40.04 30.62 -46.77
C VAL A 376 40.46 29.17 -47.00
N GLU A 377 40.15 28.59 -48.16
CA GLU A 377 40.58 27.21 -48.49
C GLU A 377 42.11 27.06 -48.43
N SER A 378 42.83 28.02 -49.01
CA SER A 378 44.30 28.04 -49.01
C SER A 378 44.87 28.16 -47.60
N ALA A 379 44.27 28.96 -46.73
CA ALA A 379 44.70 29.11 -45.35
C ALA A 379 44.52 27.84 -44.53
N VAL A 380 43.42 27.11 -44.73
CA VAL A 380 43.20 25.81 -44.08
C VAL A 380 44.23 24.77 -44.53
N ARG A 381 44.52 24.69 -45.83
CA ARG A 381 45.57 23.77 -46.34
C ARG A 381 46.95 24.14 -45.79
N LYS A 382 47.29 25.44 -45.70
CA LYS A 382 48.56 25.92 -45.11
C LYS A 382 48.65 25.71 -43.60
N ALA A 383 47.52 25.60 -42.90
CA ALA A 383 47.48 25.35 -41.46
C ALA A 383 47.81 23.89 -41.10
N SER A 384 47.92 22.99 -42.08
CA SER A 384 48.32 21.60 -41.89
C SER A 384 49.72 21.48 -41.25
N PRO A 385 49.93 20.61 -40.25
CA PRO A 385 48.92 19.79 -39.58
C PRO A 385 48.11 20.61 -38.56
N LEU A 386 46.80 20.45 -38.50
CA LEU A 386 45.94 21.08 -37.50
C LEU A 386 46.32 20.67 -36.05
N PRO A 387 45.97 21.48 -35.03
CA PRO A 387 46.20 21.12 -33.64
C PRO A 387 45.65 19.73 -33.31
N THR A 388 46.27 19.03 -32.36
CA THR A 388 45.78 17.71 -31.92
C THR A 388 44.58 17.88 -30.99
N ALA A 389 43.59 16.98 -31.11
CA ALA A 389 42.46 16.95 -30.20
C ALA A 389 42.96 16.71 -28.75
N PRO A 390 42.48 17.47 -27.76
CA PRO A 390 42.92 17.33 -26.37
C PRO A 390 42.46 16.02 -25.72
N ASP A 391 41.45 15.35 -26.30
CA ASP A 391 40.97 14.03 -25.92
C ASP A 391 40.77 13.18 -27.20
N PRO A 392 41.17 11.90 -27.22
CA PRO A 392 40.98 11.02 -28.38
C PRO A 392 39.52 10.91 -28.85
N GLU A 393 38.53 11.00 -27.94
CA GLU A 393 37.10 10.92 -28.28
C GLU A 393 36.61 12.14 -29.08
N LEU A 394 37.38 13.25 -29.06
CA LEU A 394 37.06 14.47 -29.80
C LEU A 394 37.66 14.50 -31.21
N PHE A 395 38.54 13.56 -31.55
CA PHE A 395 39.11 13.50 -32.88
C PHE A 395 38.05 13.05 -33.90
N GLU A 396 37.69 13.95 -34.79
CA GLU A 396 36.85 13.66 -35.94
C GLU A 396 37.68 13.76 -37.23
N ARG A 397 37.50 12.79 -38.13
CA ARG A 397 38.13 12.81 -39.46
C ARG A 397 37.59 13.95 -40.33
N GLN A 398 36.38 14.41 -40.05
CA GLN A 398 35.74 15.51 -40.75
C GLN A 398 35.30 16.54 -39.71
N ILE A 399 35.89 17.73 -39.75
CA ILE A 399 35.58 18.81 -38.81
C ILE A 399 34.92 19.93 -39.59
N GLN A 400 33.76 20.37 -39.12
CA GLN A 400 33.10 21.55 -39.62
C GLN A 400 33.26 22.69 -38.63
N PHE A 401 33.74 23.84 -39.10
CA PHE A 401 33.76 25.06 -38.31
C PHE A 401 33.44 26.27 -39.17
N VAL A 402 33.02 27.33 -38.50
CA VAL A 402 32.73 28.61 -39.14
C VAL A 402 33.97 29.49 -39.05
N PHE A 403 34.52 29.87 -40.20
CA PHE A 403 35.62 30.83 -40.28
C PHE A 403 35.06 32.25 -40.32
N LYS A 404 35.45 33.06 -39.33
CA LYS A 404 35.18 34.50 -39.23
C LYS A 404 36.50 35.19 -38.92
N PRO A 405 37.08 35.96 -39.85
CA PRO A 405 38.31 36.70 -39.57
C PRO A 405 38.03 37.79 -38.54
N LYS A 406 38.89 37.91 -37.52
CA LYS A 406 38.86 39.04 -36.58
C LYS A 406 39.40 40.27 -37.32
N ASN A 407 38.70 41.40 -37.17
CA ASN A 407 39.03 42.68 -37.80
C ASN A 407 40.42 43.20 -37.41
#